data_AF-A0A9W8WTH0-F1
#
_entry.id   AF-A0A9W8WTH0-F1
#
_cell.length_a   1.000
_cell.length_b   1.000
_cell.length_c   1.000
_cell.angle_alpha   90.00
_cell.angle_beta   90.00
_cell.angle_gamma   90.00
#
_symmetry.space_group_name_H-M   'P 1'
#
loop_
_entity.id
_entity.type
_entity.pdbx_description
1 polymer ?
#
loop_
_entity_poly.entity_id
_entity_poly.type
_entity_poly.pdbx_seq_one_letter_code
_entity_poly.pdbx_strand_id
1 'polypeptide(L)'
;MFPEPPELSERLAATRRVAASVRAKSGPSKERRTADKLVAAYNAMDIDTIIAMRTPDCERVFLPSSLKYPPQSNDYFRQNLTAISQIFTSFKIVVDEVIEGFASDGYARIIMYVSAFGESPVGEYRNQYVWKIGFTDDGQLIREWSEFVDVGIAQEFYPKLKGEMVRRAAAKEGGPHDQSIEAQVKEAEEHVKATSGVKTSSRSSIS
;
A
#
# COMPACT_ATOMS: atom_id res chain seq x y z
N MET A 1 -4.15 53.60 -30.61
CA MET A 1 -4.73 52.24 -30.64
C MET A 1 -4.26 51.56 -29.36
N PHE A 2 -5.11 51.51 -28.32
CA PHE A 2 -4.76 50.83 -27.08
C PHE A 2 -4.98 49.33 -27.27
N PRO A 3 -4.04 48.46 -26.83
CA PRO A 3 -4.26 47.03 -26.91
C PRO A 3 -5.43 46.64 -26.00
N GLU A 4 -6.33 45.81 -26.50
CA GLU A 4 -7.41 45.27 -25.68
C GLU A 4 -6.85 44.41 -24.54
N PRO A 5 -7.43 44.49 -23.34
CA PRO A 5 -6.99 43.66 -22.23
C PRO A 5 -7.28 42.18 -22.55
N PRO A 6 -6.38 41.26 -22.14
CA PRO A 6 -6.56 39.83 -22.40
C PRO A 6 -7.85 39.29 -21.76
N GLU A 7 -8.45 38.32 -22.42
CA GLU A 7 -9.68 37.68 -21.97
C GLU A 7 -9.54 37.08 -20.56
N LEU A 8 -10.66 37.03 -19.83
CA LEU A 8 -10.70 36.50 -18.46
C LEU A 8 -10.16 35.05 -18.38
N SER A 9 -10.37 34.26 -19.44
CA SER A 9 -9.89 32.89 -19.62
C SER A 9 -8.35 32.81 -19.60
N GLU A 10 -7.68 33.72 -20.32
CA GLU A 10 -6.23 33.81 -20.39
C GLU A 10 -5.64 34.34 -19.08
N ARG A 11 -6.32 35.29 -18.42
CA ARG A 11 -5.92 35.78 -17.09
C ARG A 11 -5.99 34.68 -16.04
N LEU A 12 -7.02 33.84 -16.04
CA LEU A 12 -7.14 32.67 -15.16
C LEU A 12 -6.07 31.61 -15.47
N ALA A 13 -5.80 31.34 -16.75
CA ALA A 13 -4.78 30.39 -17.17
C ALA A 13 -3.36 30.87 -16.80
N ALA A 14 -3.06 32.15 -16.98
CA ALA A 14 -1.80 32.77 -16.57
C ALA A 14 -1.64 32.74 -15.05
N THR A 15 -2.70 33.03 -14.29
CA THR A 15 -2.69 32.99 -12.83
C THR A 15 -2.44 31.57 -12.31
N ARG A 16 -3.04 30.55 -12.95
CA ARG A 16 -2.77 29.13 -12.66
C ARG A 16 -1.33 28.72 -12.99
N ARG A 17 -0.77 29.18 -14.11
CA ARG A 17 0.63 28.92 -14.48
C ARG A 17 1.63 29.56 -13.52
N VAL A 18 1.37 30.78 -13.07
CA VAL A 18 2.21 31.47 -12.08
C VAL A 18 2.11 30.79 -10.72
N ALA A 19 0.92 30.42 -10.26
CA ALA A 19 0.75 29.68 -9.00
C ALA A 19 1.44 28.30 -9.02
N ALA A 20 1.36 27.58 -10.15
CA ALA A 20 2.07 26.31 -10.34
C ALA A 20 3.61 26.50 -10.37
N SER A 21 4.10 27.57 -11.00
CA SER A 21 5.53 27.88 -11.10
C SER A 21 6.15 28.35 -9.78
N VAL A 22 5.40 29.08 -8.95
CA VAL A 22 5.85 29.50 -7.60
C VAL A 22 5.93 28.29 -6.66
N ARG A 23 5.00 27.33 -6.76
CA ARG A 23 5.00 26.10 -5.96
C ARG A 23 6.22 25.20 -6.24
N ALA A 24 6.78 25.27 -7.44
CA ALA A 24 7.97 24.52 -7.84
C ALA A 24 9.30 25.06 -7.26
N LYS A 25 9.31 26.24 -6.63
CA LYS A 25 10.52 26.86 -6.03
C LYS A 25 10.57 26.83 -4.50
N SER A 26 9.49 26.43 -3.84
CA SER A 26 9.49 26.14 -2.39
C SER A 26 9.87 24.67 -2.16
N GLY A 27 10.55 24.37 -1.06
CA GLY A 27 10.80 22.98 -0.64
C GLY A 27 9.50 22.17 -0.47
N PRO A 28 9.58 20.88 -0.12
CA PRO A 28 8.41 20.00 -0.04
C PRO A 28 7.29 20.61 0.80
N SER A 29 6.03 20.38 0.41
CA SER A 29 4.87 20.83 1.18
C SER A 29 4.83 20.20 2.59
N LYS A 30 3.92 20.66 3.45
CA LYS A 30 3.75 20.06 4.79
C LYS A 30 3.30 18.60 4.65
N GLU A 31 2.35 18.38 3.76
CA GLU A 31 1.79 17.10 3.37
C GLU A 31 2.88 16.17 2.83
N ARG A 32 3.78 16.71 2.00
CA ARG A 32 4.91 15.94 1.48
C ARG A 32 5.85 15.49 2.60
N ARG A 33 6.15 16.35 3.57
CA ARG A 33 6.94 15.96 4.74
C ARG A 33 6.25 14.87 5.57
N THR A 34 4.93 14.95 5.72
CA THR A 34 4.14 13.91 6.41
C THR A 34 4.17 12.59 5.64
N ALA A 35 4.04 12.62 4.31
CA ALA A 35 4.14 11.44 3.46
C ALA A 35 5.55 10.80 3.49
N ASP A 36 6.61 11.62 3.43
CA ASP A 36 7.99 11.13 3.52
C ASP A 36 8.25 10.50 4.90
N LYS A 37 7.69 11.08 5.97
CA LYS A 37 7.75 10.52 7.33
C LYS A 37 7.01 9.18 7.42
N LEU A 38 5.86 9.04 6.75
CA LEU A 38 5.15 7.76 6.64
C LEU A 38 6.01 6.68 6.00
N VAL A 39 6.66 6.99 4.88
CA VAL A 39 7.55 6.04 4.18
C VAL A 39 8.74 5.66 5.06
N ALA A 40 9.33 6.61 5.76
CA ALA A 40 10.41 6.34 6.71
C ALA A 40 9.95 5.43 7.85
N ALA A 41 8.75 5.66 8.40
CA ALA A 41 8.18 4.83 9.46
C ALA A 41 7.91 3.40 8.99
N TYR A 42 7.41 3.20 7.77
CA TYR A 42 7.29 1.87 7.17
C TYR A 42 8.63 1.16 7.01
N ASN A 43 9.65 1.86 6.52
CA ASN A 43 10.99 1.29 6.35
C ASN A 43 11.66 0.93 7.69
N ALA A 44 11.28 1.60 8.77
CA ALA A 44 11.71 1.27 10.13
C ALA A 44 10.80 0.26 10.83
N MET A 45 9.68 -0.13 10.20
CA MET A 45 8.57 -0.87 10.83
C MET A 45 8.10 -0.23 12.15
N ASP A 46 8.11 1.11 12.21
CA ASP A 46 7.62 1.90 13.35
C ASP A 46 6.09 2.06 13.27
N ILE A 47 5.40 1.03 13.77
CA ILE A 47 3.94 0.92 13.75
C ILE A 47 3.28 2.09 14.52
N ASP A 48 3.88 2.53 15.63
CA ASP A 48 3.33 3.61 16.44
C ASP A 48 3.35 4.93 15.68
N THR A 49 4.45 5.24 15.01
CA THR A 49 4.51 6.43 14.16
C THR A 49 3.52 6.34 12.99
N ILE A 50 3.40 5.19 12.33
CA ILE A 50 2.45 5.00 11.21
C ILE A 50 1.02 5.31 11.66
N ILE A 51 0.59 4.78 12.81
CA ILE A 51 -0.77 4.98 13.31
C ILE A 51 -0.97 6.41 13.86
N ALA A 52 0.02 6.98 14.54
CA ALA A 52 -0.09 8.32 15.11
C ALA A 52 -0.20 9.45 14.07
N MET A 53 0.21 9.20 12.82
CA MET A 53 0.07 10.16 11.72
C MET A 53 -1.32 10.15 11.08
N ARG A 54 -2.26 9.33 11.57
CA ARG A 54 -3.61 9.22 11.03
C ARG A 54 -4.61 9.92 11.95
N THR A 55 -5.66 10.52 11.38
CA THR A 55 -6.79 10.97 12.19
C THR A 55 -7.47 9.77 12.85
N PRO A 56 -8.16 9.96 13.99
CA PRO A 56 -8.81 8.85 14.71
C PRO A 56 -9.80 8.05 13.85
N ASP A 57 -10.48 8.74 12.94
CA ASP A 57 -11.48 8.24 12.00
C ASP A 57 -10.92 7.81 10.63
N CYS A 58 -9.59 7.88 10.44
CA CYS A 58 -8.98 7.51 9.17
C CYS A 58 -9.17 6.03 8.87
N GLU A 59 -9.75 5.72 7.72
CA GLU A 59 -9.84 4.37 7.17
C GLU A 59 -8.82 4.14 6.05
N ARG A 60 -8.30 2.92 5.98
CA ARG A 60 -7.44 2.44 4.89
C ARG A 60 -8.27 1.59 3.97
N VAL A 61 -8.36 1.97 2.69
CA VAL A 61 -9.21 1.31 1.69
C VAL A 61 -8.34 0.67 0.62
N PHE A 62 -8.57 -0.61 0.33
CA PHE A 62 -7.88 -1.31 -0.76
C PHE A 62 -8.66 -1.25 -2.06
N LEU A 63 -7.93 -1.03 -3.15
CA LEU A 63 -8.39 -1.04 -4.52
C LEU A 63 -7.52 -2.01 -5.34
N PRO A 64 -8.04 -2.55 -6.46
CA PRO A 64 -9.40 -2.39 -6.98
C PRO A 64 -10.47 -3.05 -6.09
N SER A 65 -11.72 -2.58 -6.20
CA SER A 65 -12.85 -3.09 -5.41
C SER A 65 -13.15 -4.58 -5.63
N SER A 66 -12.64 -5.15 -6.73
CA SER A 66 -12.69 -6.59 -7.01
C SER A 66 -11.97 -7.44 -5.96
N LEU A 67 -11.04 -6.87 -5.19
CA LEU A 67 -10.40 -7.53 -4.05
C LEU A 67 -11.37 -7.79 -2.88
N LYS A 68 -12.48 -7.04 -2.80
CA LYS A 68 -13.52 -7.16 -1.75
C LYS A 68 -12.96 -7.09 -0.32
N TYR A 69 -11.84 -6.41 -0.11
CA TYR A 69 -11.34 -6.14 1.24
C TYR A 69 -12.15 -5.02 1.89
N PRO A 70 -12.62 -5.20 3.14
CA PRO A 70 -13.32 -4.14 3.84
C PRO A 70 -12.35 -3.00 4.16
N PRO A 71 -12.86 -1.75 4.29
CA PRO A 71 -12.10 -0.66 4.88
C PRO A 71 -11.53 -1.07 6.25
N GLN A 72 -10.30 -0.64 6.52
CA GLN A 72 -9.59 -0.95 7.77
C GLN A 72 -9.49 0.29 8.66
N SER A 73 -10.02 0.17 9.88
CA SER A 73 -9.82 1.15 10.95
C SER A 73 -8.35 1.18 11.40
N ASN A 74 -7.99 2.19 12.20
CA ASN A 74 -6.66 2.28 12.81
C ASN A 74 -6.30 1.05 13.65
N ASP A 75 -7.24 0.53 14.44
CA ASP A 75 -7.01 -0.65 15.28
C ASP A 75 -6.77 -1.91 14.46
N TYR A 76 -7.59 -2.14 13.44
CA TYR A 76 -7.42 -3.29 12.55
C TYR A 76 -6.11 -3.19 11.77
N PHE A 77 -5.80 -1.99 11.26
CA PHE A 77 -4.58 -1.76 10.51
C PHE A 77 -3.33 -1.95 11.38
N ARG A 78 -3.35 -1.49 12.64
CA ARG A 78 -2.29 -1.75 13.62
C ARG A 78 -2.07 -3.24 13.83
N GLN A 79 -3.14 -4.00 14.05
CA GLN A 79 -3.04 -5.45 14.21
C GLN A 79 -2.44 -6.12 12.97
N ASN A 80 -2.87 -5.69 11.77
CA ASN A 80 -2.33 -6.18 10.51
C ASN A 80 -0.83 -5.88 10.36
N LEU A 81 -0.39 -4.64 10.64
CA LEU A 81 1.03 -4.26 10.62
C LEU A 81 1.86 -5.09 11.60
N THR A 82 1.37 -5.29 12.83
CA THR A 82 2.05 -6.10 13.85
C THR A 82 2.17 -7.55 13.42
N ALA A 83 1.15 -8.10 12.77
CA ALA A 83 1.21 -9.48 12.27
C ALA A 83 2.23 -9.60 11.13
N ILE A 84 2.22 -8.65 10.18
CA ILE A 84 3.17 -8.60 9.06
C ILE A 84 4.61 -8.44 9.57
N SER A 85 4.85 -7.56 10.54
CA SER A 85 6.19 -7.31 11.09
C SER A 85 6.83 -8.52 11.77
N GLN A 86 6.02 -9.51 12.18
CA GLN A 86 6.52 -10.75 12.77
C GLN A 86 6.90 -11.81 11.74
N ILE A 87 6.51 -11.63 10.47
CA ILE A 87 6.72 -12.62 9.41
C ILE A 87 7.83 -12.19 8.48
N PHE A 88 7.82 -10.92 8.09
CA PHE A 88 8.84 -10.37 7.22
C PHE A 88 10.17 -10.23 7.98
N THR A 89 11.21 -10.89 7.48
CA THR A 89 12.57 -10.75 8.01
C THR A 89 13.23 -9.48 7.51
N SER A 90 12.77 -8.96 6.36
CA SER A 90 13.06 -7.63 5.87
C SER A 90 11.82 -7.06 5.18
N PHE A 91 11.65 -5.75 5.26
CA PHE A 91 10.60 -5.04 4.54
C PHE A 91 11.09 -3.65 4.15
N LYS A 92 10.87 -3.25 2.91
CA LYS A 92 11.29 -1.96 2.38
C LYS A 92 10.29 -1.43 1.37
N ILE A 93 9.97 -0.16 1.52
CA ILE A 93 9.20 0.66 0.61
C ILE A 93 10.13 1.63 -0.11
N VAL A 94 9.97 1.69 -1.44
CA VAL A 94 10.61 2.67 -2.32
C VAL A 94 9.50 3.47 -3.00
N VAL A 95 9.66 4.79 -3.03
CA VAL A 95 8.74 5.69 -3.72
C VAL A 95 9.36 6.06 -5.05
N ASP A 96 8.66 5.70 -6.12
CA ASP A 96 9.11 5.89 -7.50
C ASP A 96 8.71 7.29 -8.02
N GLU A 97 7.50 7.75 -7.66
CA GLU A 97 6.98 9.06 -8.06
C GLU A 97 6.02 9.62 -7.00
N VAL A 98 6.00 10.96 -6.87
CA VAL A 98 5.09 11.68 -5.98
C VAL A 98 4.42 12.82 -6.73
N ILE A 99 3.09 12.84 -6.71
CA ILE A 99 2.26 13.90 -7.30
C ILE A 99 1.49 14.59 -6.19
N GLU A 100 1.71 15.90 -6.05
CA GLU A 100 1.04 16.73 -5.05
C GLU A 100 -0.08 17.55 -5.69
N GLY A 101 -1.27 17.54 -5.09
CA GLY A 101 -2.43 18.26 -5.63
C GLY A 101 -3.46 18.60 -4.57
N PHE A 102 -4.55 19.20 -5.02
CA PHE A 102 -5.76 19.42 -4.23
C PHE A 102 -6.91 18.74 -4.97
N ALA A 103 -7.85 18.13 -4.24
CA ALA A 103 -9.09 17.71 -4.89
C ALA A 103 -10.09 18.86 -4.94
N SER A 104 -11.23 18.59 -5.58
CA SER A 104 -12.34 19.53 -5.69
C SER A 104 -12.93 19.99 -4.35
N ASP A 105 -12.75 19.20 -3.29
CA ASP A 105 -13.15 19.54 -1.92
C ASP A 105 -12.19 20.53 -1.24
N GLY A 106 -11.12 20.97 -1.92
CA GLY A 106 -10.15 21.93 -1.41
C GLY A 106 -9.05 21.34 -0.53
N TYR A 107 -9.10 20.05 -0.22
CA TYR A 107 -8.09 19.40 0.63
C TYR A 107 -6.91 18.87 -0.19
N ALA A 108 -5.72 19.00 0.38
CA ALA A 108 -4.49 18.49 -0.20
C ALA A 108 -4.51 16.95 -0.27
N ARG A 109 -4.03 16.43 -1.41
CA ARG A 109 -3.83 15.00 -1.65
C ARG A 109 -2.49 14.76 -2.30
N ILE A 110 -1.90 13.64 -1.95
CA ILE A 110 -0.67 13.13 -2.56
C ILE A 110 -0.97 11.77 -3.18
N ILE A 111 -0.54 11.60 -4.42
CA ILE A 111 -0.46 10.29 -5.07
C ILE A 111 1.00 9.85 -5.04
N MET A 112 1.26 8.64 -4.55
CA MET A 112 2.60 8.04 -4.58
C MET A 112 2.56 6.72 -5.33
N TYR A 113 3.49 6.56 -6.26
CA TYR A 113 3.80 5.28 -6.89
C TYR A 113 4.86 4.60 -6.04
N VAL A 114 4.53 3.42 -5.55
CA VAL A 114 5.25 2.78 -4.46
C VAL A 114 5.56 1.34 -4.80
N SER A 115 6.82 0.96 -4.65
CA SER A 115 7.28 -0.42 -4.76
C SER A 115 7.62 -0.95 -3.37
N ALA A 116 7.04 -2.10 -3.00
CA ALA A 116 7.28 -2.76 -1.73
C ALA A 116 8.04 -4.07 -1.94
N PHE A 117 9.06 -4.29 -1.12
CA PHE A 117 9.94 -5.45 -1.14
C PHE A 117 10.00 -6.05 0.25
N GLY A 118 10.10 -7.36 0.35
CA GLY A 118 10.34 -8.01 1.63
C GLY A 118 10.77 -9.45 1.49
N GLU A 119 11.42 -9.96 2.53
CA GLU A 119 11.78 -11.36 2.64
C GLU A 119 10.89 -12.04 3.66
N SER A 120 10.40 -13.22 3.34
CA SER A 120 9.52 -13.98 4.23
C SER A 120 9.83 -15.49 4.16
N PRO A 121 9.37 -16.29 5.13
CA PRO A 121 9.49 -17.75 5.08
C PRO A 121 8.81 -18.38 3.87
N VAL A 122 7.86 -17.68 3.23
CA VAL A 122 7.11 -18.15 2.06
C VAL A 122 7.67 -17.62 0.73
N GLY A 123 8.84 -16.95 0.79
CA GLY A 123 9.55 -16.41 -0.37
C GLY A 123 9.67 -14.89 -0.36
N GLU A 124 10.31 -14.38 -1.41
CA GLU A 124 10.44 -12.95 -1.68
C GLU A 124 9.06 -12.35 -1.97
N TYR A 125 8.78 -11.23 -1.32
CA TYR A 125 7.65 -10.37 -1.60
C TYR A 125 8.10 -9.19 -2.43
N ARG A 126 7.43 -8.97 -3.56
CA ARG A 126 7.66 -7.81 -4.42
C ARG A 126 6.34 -7.37 -4.99
N ASN A 127 5.84 -6.22 -4.57
CA ASN A 127 4.54 -5.73 -5.02
C ASN A 127 4.58 -4.24 -5.35
N GLN A 128 3.62 -3.79 -6.15
CA GLN A 128 3.47 -2.40 -6.54
C GLN A 128 2.14 -1.82 -6.08
N TYR A 129 2.18 -0.55 -5.75
CA TYR A 129 1.07 0.18 -5.19
C TYR A 129 0.97 1.60 -5.78
N VAL A 130 -0.26 2.09 -5.85
CA VAL A 130 -0.54 3.53 -5.96
C VAL A 130 -1.25 3.96 -4.69
N TRP A 131 -0.60 4.75 -3.85
CA TRP A 131 -1.20 5.30 -2.64
C TRP A 131 -1.80 6.66 -2.95
N LYS A 132 -3.07 6.85 -2.65
CA LYS A 132 -3.71 8.16 -2.56
C LYS A 132 -3.90 8.49 -1.09
N ILE A 133 -3.24 9.55 -0.64
CA ILE A 133 -3.28 10.02 0.75
C ILE A 133 -3.88 11.41 0.77
N GLY A 134 -4.93 11.60 1.58
CA GLY A 134 -5.53 12.90 1.86
C GLY A 134 -5.19 13.38 3.26
N PHE A 135 -5.00 14.69 3.40
CA PHE A 135 -4.49 15.31 4.62
C PHE A 135 -5.53 16.23 5.27
N THR A 136 -5.31 16.52 6.55
CA THR A 136 -5.93 17.63 7.28
C THR A 136 -5.47 18.99 6.74
N ASP A 137 -6.18 20.07 7.06
CA ASP A 137 -5.89 21.43 6.58
C ASP A 137 -4.49 21.94 6.94
N ASP A 138 -3.94 21.46 8.05
CA ASP A 138 -2.58 21.80 8.51
C ASP A 138 -1.48 20.91 7.89
N GLY A 139 -1.88 19.89 7.12
CA GLY A 139 -1.00 18.91 6.48
C GLY A 139 -0.26 17.98 7.44
N GLN A 140 -0.63 17.94 8.73
CA GLN A 140 0.08 17.16 9.75
C GLN A 140 -0.43 15.73 9.89
N LEU A 141 -1.70 15.47 9.58
CA LEU A 141 -2.33 14.16 9.72
C LEU A 141 -2.95 13.67 8.42
N ILE A 142 -3.01 12.35 8.29
CA ILE A 142 -3.65 11.61 7.20
C ILE A 142 -5.10 11.36 7.59
N ARG A 143 -6.04 11.89 6.80
CA ARG A 143 -7.48 11.67 7.00
C ARG A 143 -8.07 10.63 6.05
N GLU A 144 -7.47 10.47 4.88
CA GLU A 144 -7.93 9.56 3.83
C GLU A 144 -6.74 8.74 3.34
N TRP A 145 -6.91 7.42 3.21
CA TRP A 145 -5.89 6.57 2.62
C TRP A 145 -6.54 5.47 1.79
N SER A 146 -6.26 5.48 0.49
CA SER A 146 -6.59 4.36 -0.39
C SER A 146 -5.37 3.84 -1.13
N GLU A 147 -5.29 2.53 -1.32
CA GLU A 147 -4.18 1.87 -1.98
C GLU A 147 -4.68 1.05 -3.15
N PHE A 148 -4.24 1.38 -4.35
CA PHE A 148 -4.40 0.51 -5.51
C PHE A 148 -3.24 -0.49 -5.51
N VAL A 149 -3.56 -1.78 -5.46
CA VAL A 149 -2.57 -2.86 -5.32
C VAL A 149 -2.45 -3.62 -6.63
N ASP A 150 -1.23 -4.00 -7.01
CA ASP A 150 -1.05 -5.04 -8.02
C ASP A 150 -1.60 -6.38 -7.50
N VAL A 151 -2.77 -6.74 -8.04
CA VAL A 151 -3.54 -7.90 -7.61
C VAL A 151 -2.90 -9.22 -7.99
N GLY A 152 -2.04 -9.26 -9.02
CA GLY A 152 -1.41 -10.50 -9.48
C GLY A 152 -0.52 -11.08 -8.40
N ILE A 153 0.35 -10.25 -7.83
CA ILE A 153 1.20 -10.62 -6.71
C ILE A 153 0.38 -10.87 -5.45
N ALA A 154 -0.63 -10.03 -5.17
CA ALA A 154 -1.44 -10.17 -3.98
C ALA A 154 -2.20 -11.50 -3.93
N GLN A 155 -2.72 -11.98 -5.07
CA GLN A 155 -3.47 -13.23 -5.16
C GLN A 155 -2.59 -14.47 -4.95
N GLU A 156 -1.34 -14.45 -5.42
CA GLU A 156 -0.43 -15.60 -5.28
C GLU A 156 0.26 -15.64 -3.92
N PHE A 157 0.66 -14.47 -3.40
CA PHE A 157 1.48 -14.37 -2.20
C PHE A 157 0.65 -14.36 -0.91
N TYR A 158 -0.48 -13.64 -0.89
CA TYR A 158 -1.26 -13.44 0.33
C TYR A 158 -1.81 -14.75 0.93
N PRO A 159 -2.31 -15.73 0.15
CA PRO A 159 -2.76 -17.00 0.72
C PRO A 159 -1.62 -17.76 1.43
N LYS A 160 -0.42 -17.78 0.85
CA LYS A 160 0.77 -18.39 1.45
C LYS A 160 1.16 -17.69 2.74
N LEU A 161 1.19 -16.36 2.71
CA LEU A 161 1.50 -15.55 3.89
C LEU A 161 0.49 -15.79 5.01
N LYS A 162 -0.81 -15.81 4.68
CA LYS A 162 -1.89 -16.10 5.64
C LYS A 162 -1.77 -17.51 6.23
N GLY A 163 -1.40 -18.50 5.43
CA GLY A 163 -1.10 -19.86 5.92
C GLY A 163 0.01 -19.86 6.97
N GLU A 164 1.11 -19.15 6.71
CA GLU A 164 2.22 -19.02 7.65
C GLU A 164 1.82 -18.26 8.94
N MET A 165 0.95 -17.25 8.84
CA MET A 165 0.37 -16.56 10.01
C MET A 165 -0.36 -17.53 10.93
N VAL A 166 -1.25 -18.34 10.35
CA VAL A 166 -2.06 -19.32 11.10
C VAL A 166 -1.15 -20.37 11.74
N ARG A 167 -0.16 -20.89 11.00
CA ARG A 167 0.82 -21.87 11.52
C ARG A 167 1.58 -21.32 12.73
N ARG A 168 2.06 -20.07 12.65
CA ARG A 168 2.79 -19.42 13.76
C ARG A 168 1.91 -19.13 14.96
N ALA A 169 0.65 -18.75 14.75
CA ALA A 169 -0.31 -18.57 15.83
C ALA A 169 -0.54 -19.89 16.58
N ALA A 170 -0.81 -20.99 15.86
CA ALA A 170 -1.00 -22.31 16.44
C ALA A 170 0.24 -22.80 17.21
N ALA A 171 1.44 -22.56 16.69
CA ALA A 171 2.69 -22.95 17.36
C ALA A 171 2.96 -22.17 18.66
N LYS A 172 2.49 -20.91 18.78
CA LYS A 172 2.62 -20.11 20.02
C LYS A 172 1.65 -20.56 21.13
N GLU A 173 0.56 -21.23 20.78
CA GLU A 173 -0.45 -21.72 21.72
C GLU A 173 -0.13 -23.10 22.33
N GLY A 174 0.97 -23.76 21.92
CA GLY A 174 1.45 -25.01 22.54
C GLY A 174 0.59 -26.25 22.26
N GLY A 175 -0.25 -26.23 21.22
CA GLY A 175 -1.05 -27.40 20.81
C GLY A 175 -0.20 -28.48 20.10
N PRO A 176 -0.55 -29.77 20.22
CA PRO A 176 0.20 -30.86 19.59
C PRO A 176 0.26 -30.66 18.07
N HIS A 177 1.37 -31.10 17.46
CA HIS A 177 1.61 -31.11 16.01
C HIS A 177 0.45 -31.84 15.31
N ASP A 178 -0.60 -31.10 14.91
CA ASP A 178 -1.81 -31.68 14.36
C ASP A 178 -1.63 -31.86 12.84
N GLN A 179 -1.60 -33.13 12.43
CA GLN A 179 -1.51 -33.55 11.02
C GLN A 179 -2.70 -33.03 10.19
N SER A 180 -3.79 -32.60 10.82
CA SER A 180 -4.91 -31.94 10.13
C SER A 180 -4.55 -30.55 9.58
N ILE A 181 -3.65 -29.82 10.25
CA ILE A 181 -3.19 -28.49 9.79
C ILE A 181 -2.28 -28.65 8.57
N GLU A 182 -1.39 -29.64 8.56
CA GLU A 182 -0.58 -29.97 7.39
C GLU A 182 -1.44 -30.40 6.19
N ALA A 183 -2.51 -31.15 6.43
CA ALA A 183 -3.45 -31.53 5.38
C ALA A 183 -4.18 -30.31 4.79
N GLN A 184 -4.61 -29.36 5.62
CA GLN A 184 -5.28 -28.14 5.16
C GLN A 184 -4.35 -27.19 4.41
N VAL A 185 -3.09 -27.09 4.82
CA VAL A 185 -2.07 -26.31 4.10
C VAL A 185 -1.78 -26.95 2.74
N LYS A 186 -1.64 -28.28 2.70
CA LYS A 186 -1.42 -29.02 1.45
C LYS A 186 -2.62 -28.90 0.49
N GLU A 187 -3.84 -28.96 1.01
CA GLU A 187 -5.05 -28.79 0.20
C GLU A 187 -5.15 -27.36 -0.36
N ALA A 188 -4.77 -26.34 0.43
CA ALA A 188 -4.70 -24.96 -0.05
C ALA A 188 -3.60 -24.76 -1.13
N GLU A 189 -2.44 -25.40 -0.98
CA GLU A 189 -1.37 -25.39 -1.98
C GLU A 189 -1.78 -26.09 -3.28
N GLU A 190 -2.48 -27.21 -3.19
CA GLU A 190 -3.02 -27.95 -4.35
C GLU A 190 -4.13 -27.16 -5.06
N HIS A 191 -4.99 -26.46 -4.32
CA HIS A 191 -6.02 -25.59 -4.91
C HIS A 191 -5.42 -24.42 -5.68
N VAL A 192 -4.36 -23.80 -5.14
CA VAL A 192 -3.61 -22.72 -5.82
C VAL A 192 -2.93 -23.24 -7.09
N LYS A 193 -2.36 -24.45 -7.05
CA LYS A 193 -1.74 -25.09 -8.22
C LYS A 193 -2.76 -25.48 -9.30
N ALA A 194 -3.98 -25.84 -8.91
CA ALA A 194 -5.08 -26.14 -9.82
C ALA A 194 -5.68 -24.88 -10.47
N THR A 195 -5.64 -23.72 -9.79
CA THR A 195 -6.16 -22.46 -10.33
C THR A 195 -5.12 -21.65 -11.11
N SER A 196 -3.81 -21.85 -10.91
CA SER A 196 -2.77 -21.08 -11.61
C SER A 196 -2.39 -21.59 -13.00
N GLY A 197 -2.96 -22.70 -13.47
CA GLY A 197 -2.83 -23.14 -14.87
C GLY A 197 -1.41 -23.40 -15.37
N VAL A 198 -0.42 -23.60 -14.48
CA VAL A 198 0.94 -23.99 -14.88
C VAL A 198 0.94 -25.48 -15.25
N LYS A 199 0.75 -25.76 -16.54
CA LYS A 199 1.06 -27.08 -17.12
C LYS A 199 2.55 -27.34 -16.97
N THR A 200 2.94 -28.14 -15.98
CA THR A 200 4.23 -28.83 -16.02
C THR A 200 4.17 -29.87 -17.13
N SER A 201 4.60 -29.46 -18.32
CA SER A 201 4.98 -30.39 -19.39
C SER A 201 6.33 -31.01 -19.01
N SER A 202 6.30 -32.15 -18.34
CA SER A 202 7.47 -33.02 -18.26
C SER A 202 7.46 -33.96 -19.45
N ARG A 203 8.36 -33.68 -20.41
CA ARG A 203 8.87 -34.65 -21.38
C ARG A 203 9.23 -35.94 -20.66
N SER A 204 8.64 -37.05 -21.08
CA SER A 204 9.22 -38.37 -20.84
C SER A 204 10.06 -38.73 -22.07
N SER A 205 11.35 -38.96 -21.83
CA SER A 205 12.28 -39.55 -22.77
C SER A 205 12.53 -40.99 -22.33
N ILE A 206 12.72 -41.87 -23.33
CA ILE A 206 13.31 -43.23 -23.25
C ILE A 206 12.28 -44.29 -22.79
N SER A 207 11.98 -45.34 -23.56
CA SER A 207 12.88 -46.25 -24.31
C SER A 207 12.45 -46.53 -25.76
#